data_AF-A0AAV6TP21-F1
#
_entry.id   AF-A0AAV6TP21-F1
#
_cell.length_a   1.000
_cell.length_b   1.000
_cell.length_c   1.000
_cell.angle_alpha   90.00
_cell.angle_beta   90.00
_cell.angle_gamma   90.00
#
_symmetry.space_group_name_H-M   'P 1'
#
loop_
_entity.id
_entity.type
_entity.pdbx_description
1 polymer ?
#
loop_
_entity_poly.entity_id
_entity_poly.type
_entity_poly.pdbx_seq_one_letter_code
_entity_poly.pdbx_strand_id
1 'polypeptide(L)'
;MPSMTEDETVKLDKLKGERSQLRRVFTNAARRFSDVLESTDIQTKDISSDFNKVIEKAERLFKVDEEIKAVTFEYTDEEFDIIESYRDKLTEIKSKYSKHLQEDFKHPEDDVRSTSSKVESKPQKSIRDLELKPHRNFANAPVNFNHSSVHVPTNVYDKDPKVLNSIKWSEYLTFIFKNNLAVDPSLNWQYFGSSTGFLRTFPATSWTKEGRQKPDLYDCRTRNWYVKAAASAKDIVILVDSSGSMTGIRKEIARNAVDDILSTLTEDDFVTVLKFDEDVFPVVPCFENSLVQEYIFFIVINSLHQ
;
A
#
# COMPACT_ATOMS: atom_id res chain seq x y z
N MET A 1 -14.69 -36.12 -20.42
CA MET A 1 -13.54 -35.59 -19.66
C MET A 1 -12.28 -36.02 -20.40
N PRO A 2 -11.34 -35.11 -20.69
CA PRO A 2 -10.05 -35.51 -21.24
C PRO A 2 -9.35 -36.39 -20.19
N SER A 3 -8.89 -37.57 -20.59
CA SER A 3 -8.09 -38.44 -19.72
C SER A 3 -6.73 -37.78 -19.48
N MET A 4 -6.34 -37.63 -18.21
CA MET A 4 -4.99 -37.16 -17.86
C MET A 4 -3.93 -38.03 -18.53
N THR A 5 -2.89 -37.40 -19.04
CA THR A 5 -1.74 -38.10 -19.64
C THR A 5 -0.88 -38.77 -18.56
N GLU A 6 -0.15 -39.82 -18.93
CA GLU A 6 0.73 -40.57 -18.01
C GLU A 6 1.84 -39.69 -17.40
N ASP A 7 2.27 -38.64 -18.11
CA ASP A 7 3.20 -37.63 -17.60
C ASP A 7 2.56 -36.70 -16.56
N GLU A 8 1.28 -36.34 -16.72
CA GLU A 8 0.55 -35.48 -15.77
C GLU A 8 0.26 -36.20 -14.46
N THR A 9 -0.01 -37.51 -14.50
CA THR A 9 -0.23 -38.32 -13.29
C THR A 9 1.05 -38.47 -12.47
N VAL A 10 2.19 -38.76 -13.11
CA VAL A 10 3.51 -38.82 -12.45
C VAL A 10 3.89 -37.47 -11.84
N LYS A 11 3.65 -36.36 -12.55
CA LYS A 11 3.89 -35.01 -12.05
C LYS A 11 3.02 -34.69 -10.84
N LEU A 12 1.74 -35.06 -10.89
CA LEU A 12 0.80 -34.84 -9.80
C LEU A 12 1.19 -35.60 -8.52
N ASP A 13 1.63 -36.85 -8.64
CA ASP A 13 2.07 -37.65 -7.49
C ASP A 13 3.32 -37.07 -6.82
N LYS A 14 4.25 -36.54 -7.62
CA LYS A 14 5.43 -35.83 -7.10
C LYS A 14 5.04 -34.56 -6.32
N LEU A 15 4.13 -33.75 -6.87
CA LEU A 15 3.63 -32.53 -6.22
C LEU A 15 2.87 -32.85 -4.92
N LYS A 16 2.04 -33.91 -4.90
CA LYS A 16 1.35 -34.37 -3.69
C LYS A 16 2.34 -34.80 -2.59
N GLY A 17 3.42 -35.48 -2.97
CA GLY A 17 4.51 -35.84 -2.07
C GLY A 17 5.22 -34.63 -1.47
N GLU A 18 5.57 -33.66 -2.30
CA GLU A 18 6.20 -32.40 -1.89
C GLU A 18 5.29 -31.59 -0.97
N ARG A 19 4.00 -31.46 -1.31
CA ARG A 19 2.98 -30.82 -0.48
C ARG A 19 2.92 -31.42 0.93
N SER A 20 2.89 -32.74 1.02
CA SER A 20 2.84 -33.45 2.31
C SER A 20 4.07 -33.15 3.18
N GLN A 21 5.26 -33.07 2.57
CA GLN A 21 6.48 -32.67 3.27
C GLN A 21 6.42 -31.21 3.73
N LEU A 22 6.00 -30.30 2.86
CA LEU A 22 5.88 -28.87 3.16
C LEU A 22 4.86 -28.60 4.27
N ARG A 23 3.72 -29.30 4.31
CA ARG A 23 2.75 -29.23 5.41
C ARG A 23 3.38 -29.55 6.76
N ARG A 24 4.21 -30.60 6.82
CA ARG A 24 4.93 -31.00 8.05
C ARG A 24 5.99 -29.97 8.43
N VAL A 25 6.76 -29.49 7.46
CA VAL A 25 7.85 -28.52 7.69
C VAL A 25 7.28 -27.17 8.15
N PHE A 26 6.22 -26.68 7.52
CA PHE A 26 5.51 -25.47 7.92
C PHE A 26 4.93 -25.61 9.33
N THR A 27 4.19 -26.70 9.61
CA THR A 27 3.59 -26.92 10.93
C THR A 27 4.63 -26.95 12.05
N ASN A 28 5.76 -27.62 11.82
CA ASN A 28 6.85 -27.66 12.80
C ASN A 28 7.53 -26.30 12.98
N ALA A 29 7.72 -25.53 11.90
CA ALA A 29 8.31 -24.20 11.98
C ALA A 29 7.37 -23.21 12.70
N ALA A 30 6.08 -23.23 12.36
CA ALA A 30 5.02 -22.47 13.01
C ALA A 30 4.95 -22.72 14.52
N ARG A 31 4.99 -24.00 14.92
CA ARG A 31 4.99 -24.40 16.33
C ARG A 31 6.23 -23.87 17.05
N ARG A 32 7.42 -24.14 16.52
CA ARG A 32 8.68 -23.66 17.11
C ARG A 32 8.71 -22.15 17.27
N PHE A 33 8.20 -21.42 16.27
CA PHE A 33 8.15 -19.97 16.33
C PHE A 33 7.17 -19.47 17.40
N SER A 34 6.02 -20.14 17.55
CA SER A 34 5.07 -19.84 18.63
C SER A 34 5.69 -20.11 20.00
N ASP A 35 6.39 -21.25 20.16
CA ASP A 35 7.10 -21.61 21.39
C ASP A 35 8.18 -20.57 21.75
N VAL A 36 8.87 -20.00 20.75
CA VAL A 36 9.86 -18.92 20.93
C VAL A 36 9.20 -17.62 21.38
N LEU A 37 8.05 -17.24 20.78
CA LEU A 37 7.31 -16.04 21.16
C LEU A 37 6.76 -16.09 22.60
N GLU A 38 6.49 -17.28 23.12
CA GLU A 38 5.97 -17.50 24.48
C GLU A 38 7.09 -17.65 25.54
N SER A 39 8.36 -17.72 25.12
CA SER A 39 9.49 -17.85 26.03
C SER A 39 9.90 -16.51 26.68
N THR A 40 10.33 -16.52 27.95
CA THR A 40 10.66 -15.31 28.73
C THR A 40 12.08 -14.78 28.52
N ASP A 41 12.93 -15.49 27.76
CA ASP A 41 14.36 -15.18 27.61
C ASP A 41 14.67 -14.89 26.13
N ILE A 42 14.13 -13.77 25.65
CA ILE A 42 14.21 -13.38 24.24
C ILE A 42 15.45 -12.52 24.03
N GLN A 43 16.51 -13.13 23.50
CA GLN A 43 17.58 -12.39 22.85
C GLN A 43 17.07 -11.89 21.49
N THR A 44 16.79 -10.59 21.41
CA THR A 44 16.10 -9.85 20.33
C THR A 44 16.75 -9.89 18.93
N LYS A 45 17.78 -10.70 18.70
CA LYS A 45 18.54 -10.67 17.45
C LYS A 45 18.14 -11.68 16.37
N ASP A 46 17.29 -12.67 16.67
CA ASP A 46 16.96 -13.73 15.68
C ASP A 46 15.47 -14.00 15.43
N ILE A 47 14.54 -13.35 16.15
CA ILE A 47 13.09 -13.60 15.96
C ILE A 47 12.62 -13.22 14.55
N SER A 48 13.07 -12.08 14.01
CA SER A 48 12.68 -11.67 12.66
C SER A 48 13.20 -12.63 11.58
N SER A 49 14.38 -13.20 11.79
CA SER A 49 14.99 -14.22 10.92
C SER A 49 14.18 -15.51 10.97
N ASP A 50 13.77 -15.95 12.16
CA ASP A 50 12.94 -17.14 12.33
C ASP A 50 11.51 -16.96 11.81
N PHE A 51 10.92 -15.78 11.97
CA PHE A 51 9.64 -15.43 11.37
C PHE A 51 9.72 -15.51 9.84
N ASN A 52 10.74 -14.91 9.22
CA ASN A 52 10.93 -14.97 7.78
C ASN A 52 11.08 -16.41 7.27
N LYS A 53 11.77 -17.28 8.01
CA LYS A 53 11.86 -18.72 7.69
C LYS A 53 10.50 -19.43 7.77
N VAL A 54 9.57 -18.98 8.61
CA VAL A 54 8.20 -19.52 8.68
C VAL A 54 7.39 -19.05 7.47
N ILE A 55 7.49 -17.76 7.11
CA ILE A 55 6.82 -17.17 5.95
C ILE A 55 7.27 -17.87 4.66
N GLU A 56 8.58 -18.05 4.47
CA GLU A 56 9.14 -18.70 3.27
C GLU A 56 8.61 -20.14 3.11
N LYS A 57 8.48 -20.90 4.21
CA LYS A 57 7.92 -22.25 4.17
C LYS A 57 6.44 -22.27 3.81
N ALA A 58 5.67 -21.28 4.28
CA ALA A 58 4.25 -21.15 3.96
C ALA A 58 4.04 -20.76 2.49
N GLU A 59 4.83 -19.82 1.98
CA GLU A 59 4.78 -19.39 0.57
C GLU A 59 5.11 -20.54 -0.39
N ARG A 60 6.13 -21.35 -0.05
CA ARG A 60 6.44 -22.57 -0.81
C ARG A 60 5.29 -23.58 -0.80
N LEU A 61 4.63 -23.77 0.35
CA LEU A 61 3.47 -24.66 0.46
C LEU A 61 2.32 -24.19 -0.44
N PHE A 62 1.94 -22.90 -0.35
CA PHE A 62 0.82 -22.37 -1.13
C PHE A 62 1.11 -22.34 -2.64
N LYS A 63 2.36 -22.16 -3.03
CA LYS A 63 2.76 -22.28 -4.43
C LYS A 63 2.52 -23.70 -4.95
N VAL A 64 2.88 -24.73 -4.19
CA VAL A 64 2.63 -26.13 -4.58
C VAL A 64 1.13 -26.44 -4.60
N ASP A 65 0.33 -25.88 -3.68
CA ASP A 65 -1.12 -26.02 -3.70
C ASP A 65 -1.72 -25.44 -5.01
N GLU A 66 -1.30 -24.24 -5.43
CA GLU A 66 -1.74 -23.65 -6.70
C GLU A 66 -1.27 -24.45 -7.93
N GLU A 67 -0.06 -25.03 -7.90
CA GLU A 67 0.43 -25.92 -8.96
C GLU A 67 -0.40 -27.20 -9.07
N ILE A 68 -0.85 -27.76 -7.93
CA ILE A 68 -1.76 -28.91 -7.92
C ILE A 68 -3.13 -28.51 -8.47
N LYS A 69 -3.67 -27.34 -8.06
CA LYS A 69 -4.94 -26.80 -8.57
C LYS A 69 -4.95 -26.68 -10.09
N ALA A 70 -3.85 -26.21 -10.66
CA ALA A 70 -3.69 -26.05 -12.09
C ALA A 70 -3.73 -27.38 -12.87
N VAL A 71 -3.43 -28.50 -12.20
CA VAL A 71 -3.45 -29.84 -12.79
C VAL A 71 -4.76 -30.58 -12.52
N THR A 72 -5.35 -30.43 -11.33
CA THR A 72 -6.58 -31.16 -10.94
C THR A 72 -7.87 -30.44 -11.31
N PHE A 73 -7.80 -29.13 -11.60
CA PHE A 73 -8.91 -28.22 -11.93
C PHE A 73 -10.00 -28.04 -10.86
N GLU A 74 -10.16 -28.99 -9.94
CA GLU A 74 -11.07 -28.94 -8.80
C GLU A 74 -10.39 -29.45 -7.51
N TYR A 75 -10.83 -28.92 -6.36
CA TYR A 75 -10.56 -29.49 -5.04
C TYR A 75 -11.82 -30.17 -4.53
N THR A 76 -11.65 -31.22 -3.74
CA THR A 76 -12.74 -31.70 -2.88
C THR A 76 -12.96 -30.67 -1.76
N ASP A 77 -14.19 -30.58 -1.24
CA ASP A 77 -14.51 -29.69 -0.12
C ASP A 77 -13.57 -29.93 1.08
N GLU A 78 -13.25 -31.19 1.37
CA GLU A 78 -12.29 -31.58 2.41
C GLU A 78 -10.88 -31.02 2.17
N GLU A 79 -10.41 -30.98 0.92
CA GLU A 79 -9.07 -30.47 0.60
C GLU A 79 -9.05 -28.94 0.66
N PHE A 80 -10.16 -28.29 0.31
CA PHE A 80 -10.32 -26.84 0.46
C PHE A 80 -10.26 -26.42 1.94
N ASP A 81 -10.99 -27.10 2.81
CA ASP A 81 -10.97 -26.85 4.26
C ASP A 81 -9.56 -27.01 4.86
N ILE A 82 -8.81 -28.01 4.40
CA ILE A 82 -7.43 -28.22 4.84
C ILE A 82 -6.53 -27.06 4.39
N ILE A 83 -6.66 -26.58 3.15
CA ILE A 83 -5.87 -25.46 2.63
C ILE A 83 -6.17 -24.19 3.42
N GLU A 84 -7.44 -23.88 3.66
CA GLU A 84 -7.84 -22.71 4.45
C GLU A 84 -7.34 -22.81 5.89
N SER A 85 -7.34 -23.99 6.51
CA SER A 85 -6.75 -24.20 7.84
C SER A 85 -5.27 -23.80 7.92
N TYR A 86 -4.48 -24.04 6.86
CA TYR A 86 -3.08 -23.60 6.81
C TYR A 86 -2.94 -22.09 6.61
N ARG A 87 -3.86 -21.45 5.86
CA ARG A 87 -3.92 -19.98 5.70
C ARG A 87 -4.29 -19.30 7.02
N ASP A 88 -5.25 -19.83 7.74
CA ASP A 88 -5.64 -19.36 9.07
C ASP A 88 -4.47 -19.45 10.06
N LYS A 89 -3.77 -20.58 10.05
CA LYS A 89 -2.59 -20.79 10.90
C LYS A 89 -1.48 -19.79 10.61
N LEU A 90 -1.25 -19.44 9.34
CA LEU A 90 -0.30 -18.40 8.97
C LEU A 90 -0.74 -17.02 9.47
N THR A 91 -2.04 -16.73 9.35
CA THR A 91 -2.64 -15.46 9.81
C THR A 91 -2.54 -15.31 11.33
N GLU A 92 -2.77 -16.40 12.08
CA GLU A 92 -2.59 -16.44 13.52
C GLU A 92 -1.13 -16.12 13.91
N ILE A 93 -0.15 -16.72 13.24
CA ILE A 93 1.28 -16.48 13.50
C ILE A 93 1.67 -15.03 13.17
N LYS A 94 1.19 -14.49 12.04
CA LYS A 94 1.38 -13.07 11.68
C LYS A 94 0.80 -12.14 12.74
N SER A 95 -0.38 -12.47 13.27
CA SER A 95 -1.04 -11.74 14.35
C SER A 95 -0.24 -11.81 15.66
N LYS A 96 0.23 -13.00 16.07
CA LYS A 96 1.08 -13.18 17.26
C LYS A 96 2.39 -12.41 17.15
N TYR A 97 3.07 -12.47 16.01
CA TYR A 97 4.29 -11.70 15.78
C TYR A 97 4.02 -10.18 15.81
N SER A 98 2.92 -9.72 15.20
CA SER A 98 2.52 -8.31 15.26
C SER A 98 2.17 -7.85 16.67
N LYS A 99 1.58 -8.70 17.51
CA LYS A 99 1.30 -8.40 18.93
C LYS A 99 2.60 -8.35 19.74
N HIS A 100 3.51 -9.30 19.54
CA HIS A 100 4.81 -9.30 20.19
C HIS A 100 5.61 -8.02 19.86
N LEU A 101 5.62 -7.63 18.59
CA LEU A 101 6.20 -6.35 18.17
C LEU A 101 5.53 -5.14 18.83
N GLN A 102 4.25 -5.20 19.21
CA GLN A 102 3.53 -4.13 19.92
C GLN A 102 3.73 -4.19 21.45
N GLU A 103 3.91 -5.38 22.03
CA GLU A 103 4.17 -5.60 23.45
C GLU A 103 5.58 -5.15 23.86
N ASP A 104 6.59 -5.34 23.00
CA ASP A 104 7.93 -4.75 23.16
C ASP A 104 7.89 -3.20 23.18
N PHE A 105 6.79 -2.58 22.71
CA PHE A 105 6.55 -1.13 22.77
C PHE A 105 5.63 -0.68 23.92
N LYS A 106 5.08 -1.59 24.73
CA LYS A 106 4.44 -1.22 26.00
C LYS A 106 5.48 -1.21 27.12
N HIS A 107 5.99 -0.01 27.43
CA HIS A 107 6.68 0.18 28.71
C HIS A 107 5.72 -0.10 29.88
N PRO A 108 6.19 -0.74 30.96
CA PRO A 108 5.39 -1.12 32.11
C PRO A 108 5.19 0.08 33.05
N GLU A 109 4.36 1.07 32.71
CA GLU A 109 3.89 2.08 33.67
C GLU A 109 2.48 2.59 33.32
N ASP A 110 1.46 1.83 33.73
CA ASP A 110 0.13 2.39 34.02
C ASP A 110 -0.09 2.33 35.54
N ASP A 111 0.66 3.15 36.28
CA ASP A 111 0.30 3.51 37.65
C ASP A 111 0.74 4.96 37.93
N VAL A 112 0.12 5.91 37.21
CA VAL A 112 0.28 7.33 37.49
C VAL A 112 -0.54 7.70 38.73
N ARG A 113 0.07 7.64 39.91
CA ARG A 113 -0.21 8.59 40.98
C ARG A 113 0.93 9.59 41.06
N SER A 114 0.68 10.76 40.49
CA SER A 114 1.26 12.05 40.87
C SER A 114 2.77 12.09 41.09
N THR A 115 3.56 12.31 40.04
CA THR A 115 4.72 13.21 40.10
C THR A 115 5.15 13.59 38.69
N SER A 116 5.46 14.86 38.52
CA SER A 116 5.88 15.46 37.26
C SER A 116 7.23 14.91 36.78
N SER A 117 7.25 14.17 35.67
CA SER A 117 8.44 14.05 34.84
C SER A 117 8.05 13.86 33.37
N LYS A 118 8.37 14.87 32.57
CA LYS A 118 8.25 14.87 31.10
C LYS A 118 8.99 13.65 30.53
N VAL A 119 8.27 12.77 29.84
CA VAL A 119 8.90 11.80 28.94
C VAL A 119 9.38 12.58 27.71
N GLU A 120 10.68 12.89 27.68
CA GLU A 120 11.32 13.47 26.50
C GLU A 120 11.36 12.43 25.38
N SER A 121 10.38 12.51 24.48
CA SER A 121 10.58 12.03 23.11
C SER A 121 11.83 12.70 22.56
N LYS A 122 12.77 11.93 22.00
CA LYS A 122 13.94 12.51 21.30
C LYS A 122 13.39 13.53 20.29
N PRO A 123 13.84 14.79 20.33
CA PRO A 123 13.25 15.83 19.51
C PRO A 123 13.40 15.45 18.04
N GLN A 124 12.29 15.44 17.31
CA GLN A 124 12.29 15.43 15.85
C GLN A 124 13.23 16.57 15.41
N LYS A 125 14.42 16.23 14.92
CA LYS A 125 15.39 17.25 14.48
C LYS A 125 14.71 18.09 13.41
N SER A 126 14.69 19.41 13.62
CA SER A 126 14.19 20.29 12.59
C SER A 126 15.11 20.15 11.38
N ILE A 127 14.57 20.19 10.17
CA ILE A 127 15.40 20.27 8.95
C ILE A 127 16.38 21.47 9.04
N ARG A 128 16.05 22.50 9.83
CA ARG A 128 16.90 23.66 10.12
C ARG A 128 18.22 23.30 10.83
N ASP A 129 18.28 22.15 11.49
CA ASP A 129 19.45 21.67 12.22
C ASP A 129 20.33 20.74 11.36
N LEU A 130 19.94 20.50 10.10
CA LEU A 130 20.66 19.64 9.17
C LEU A 130 21.54 20.47 8.23
N GLU A 131 22.80 20.05 8.08
CA GLU A 131 23.67 20.59 7.03
C GLU A 131 23.19 20.03 5.67
N LEU A 132 22.59 20.90 4.86
CA LEU A 132 22.15 20.59 3.50
C LEU A 132 23.19 21.11 2.49
N LYS A 133 23.59 20.29 1.52
CA LYS A 133 24.56 20.66 0.48
C LYS A 133 23.93 20.52 -0.91
N PRO A 134 24.10 21.51 -1.80
CA PRO A 134 23.67 21.38 -3.18
C PRO A 134 24.30 20.16 -3.85
N HIS A 135 23.51 19.40 -4.60
CA HIS A 135 24.02 18.22 -5.30
C HIS A 135 23.47 18.14 -6.74
N ARG A 136 24.36 17.85 -7.71
CA ARG A 136 24.07 17.94 -9.15
C ARG A 136 22.96 16.99 -9.59
N ASN A 137 22.95 15.75 -9.08
CA ASN A 137 21.92 14.75 -9.40
C ASN A 137 20.51 15.16 -8.93
N PHE A 138 20.40 16.14 -8.01
CA PHE A 138 19.14 16.60 -7.47
C PHE A 138 18.83 18.04 -7.93
N ALA A 139 19.19 18.38 -9.17
CA ALA A 139 19.01 19.72 -9.74
C ALA A 139 19.64 20.84 -8.88
N ASN A 140 20.77 20.55 -8.22
CA ASN A 140 21.43 21.43 -7.25
C ASN A 140 20.57 21.79 -6.03
N ALA A 141 19.52 21.03 -5.74
CA ALA A 141 18.75 21.18 -4.52
C ALA A 141 19.64 20.92 -3.29
N PRO A 142 19.47 21.69 -2.20
CA PRO A 142 20.20 21.49 -0.96
C PRO A 142 19.71 20.20 -0.28
N VAL A 143 20.57 19.19 -0.24
CA VAL A 143 20.22 17.84 0.24
C VAL A 143 21.14 17.34 1.35
N ASN A 144 20.64 16.38 2.14
CA ASN A 144 21.41 15.67 3.16
C ASN A 144 21.24 14.15 2.98
N PHE A 145 22.36 13.48 2.73
CA PHE A 145 22.39 12.03 2.48
C PHE A 145 22.36 11.18 3.76
N ASN A 146 22.45 11.79 4.94
CA ASN A 146 22.42 11.05 6.21
C ASN A 146 21.00 10.79 6.71
N HIS A 147 20.03 11.59 6.28
CA HIS A 147 18.66 11.50 6.74
C HIS A 147 17.68 11.46 5.56
N SER A 148 16.43 11.10 5.83
CA SER A 148 15.29 11.31 4.94
C SER A 148 14.36 12.36 5.55
N SER A 149 13.67 13.11 4.71
CA SER A 149 12.67 14.11 5.11
C SER A 149 11.27 13.49 5.12
N VAL A 150 10.40 14.00 5.98
CA VAL A 150 8.98 13.64 6.02
C VAL A 150 8.15 14.89 5.77
N HIS A 151 7.26 14.81 4.79
CA HIS A 151 6.23 15.79 4.50
C HIS A 151 4.88 15.25 4.96
N VAL A 152 4.12 16.06 5.68
CA VAL A 152 2.75 15.75 6.12
C VAL A 152 1.83 16.78 5.48
N PRO A 153 0.80 16.34 4.72
CA PRO A 153 -0.12 17.26 4.06
C PRO A 153 -0.98 18.00 5.08
N THR A 154 -1.50 19.17 4.71
CA THR A 154 -2.24 20.05 5.65
C THR A 154 -3.56 19.47 6.16
N ASN A 155 -4.14 18.51 5.44
CA ASN A 155 -5.35 17.79 5.82
C ASN A 155 -5.09 16.60 6.77
N VAL A 156 -3.83 16.30 7.10
CA VAL A 156 -3.45 15.22 8.01
C VAL A 156 -2.91 15.80 9.32
N TYR A 157 -3.41 15.30 10.44
CA TYR A 157 -2.93 15.69 11.76
C TYR A 157 -1.62 14.97 12.08
N ASP A 158 -0.53 15.73 12.18
CA ASP A 158 0.84 15.23 12.37
C ASP A 158 1.07 14.55 13.74
N LYS A 159 0.22 14.81 14.73
CA LYS A 159 0.27 14.20 16.06
C LYS A 159 -0.70 13.03 16.22
N ASP A 160 -1.37 12.60 15.16
CA ASP A 160 -2.17 11.37 15.20
C ASP A 160 -1.25 10.17 15.51
N PRO A 161 -1.52 9.35 16.55
CA PRO A 161 -0.73 8.17 16.88
C PRO A 161 -0.51 7.24 15.69
N LYS A 162 -1.50 7.08 14.80
CA LYS A 162 -1.38 6.24 13.60
C LYS A 162 -0.35 6.81 12.63
N VAL A 163 -0.33 8.14 12.46
CA VAL A 163 0.64 8.83 11.60
C VAL A 163 2.04 8.75 12.22
N LEU A 164 2.17 9.04 13.52
CA LEU A 164 3.45 8.99 14.23
C LEU A 164 4.08 7.59 14.23
N ASN A 165 3.29 6.55 14.51
CA ASN A 165 3.75 5.16 14.44
C ASN A 165 4.20 4.82 13.01
N SER A 166 3.49 5.35 12.01
CA SER A 166 3.82 5.11 10.61
C SER A 166 5.12 5.81 10.17
N ILE A 167 5.33 7.03 10.65
CA ILE A 167 6.59 7.76 10.47
C ILE A 167 7.73 7.02 11.16
N LYS A 168 7.52 6.50 12.38
CA LYS A 168 8.55 5.79 13.16
C LYS A 168 8.99 4.49 12.48
N TRP A 169 8.07 3.62 12.08
CA TRP A 169 8.48 2.36 11.43
C TRP A 169 9.19 2.62 10.08
N SER A 170 8.73 3.63 9.33
CA SER A 170 9.32 3.97 8.03
C SER A 170 10.71 4.60 8.13
N GLU A 171 11.21 4.91 9.31
CA GLU A 171 12.57 5.42 9.52
C GLU A 171 13.63 4.45 8.97
N TYR A 172 13.39 3.14 9.10
CA TYR A 172 14.27 2.09 8.59
C TYR A 172 14.50 2.17 7.07
N LEU A 173 13.54 2.72 6.31
CA LEU A 173 13.69 2.92 4.87
C LEU A 173 14.86 3.84 4.53
N THR A 174 15.28 4.73 5.43
CA THR A 174 16.46 5.58 5.23
C THR A 174 17.72 4.75 5.01
N PHE A 175 17.86 3.62 5.71
CA PHE A 175 18.99 2.71 5.51
C PHE A 175 18.94 2.06 4.13
N ILE A 176 17.75 1.61 3.71
CA ILE A 176 17.53 1.02 2.39
C ILE A 176 17.82 2.03 1.28
N PHE A 177 17.33 3.27 1.41
CA PHE A 177 17.56 4.32 0.41
C PHE A 177 19.04 4.66 0.25
N LYS A 178 19.80 4.69 1.35
CA LYS A 178 21.26 4.84 1.31
C LYS A 178 21.93 3.69 0.59
N ASN A 179 21.52 2.45 0.88
CA ASN A 179 22.06 1.27 0.22
C ASN A 179 21.79 1.28 -1.29
N ASN A 180 20.57 1.63 -1.70
CA ASN A 180 20.21 1.76 -3.11
C ASN A 180 21.10 2.80 -3.81
N LEU A 181 21.30 3.97 -3.20
CA LEU A 181 22.17 5.02 -3.76
C LEU A 181 23.65 4.59 -3.81
N ALA A 182 24.10 3.77 -2.85
CA ALA A 182 25.45 3.23 -2.85
C ALA A 182 25.67 2.18 -3.95
N VAL A 183 24.64 1.38 -4.27
CA VAL A 183 24.66 0.43 -5.38
C VAL A 183 24.58 1.15 -6.72
N ASP A 184 23.70 2.16 -6.83
CA ASP A 184 23.52 2.95 -8.05
C ASP A 184 23.57 4.47 -7.74
N PRO A 185 24.73 5.12 -7.95
CA PRO A 185 24.90 6.56 -7.75
C PRO A 185 24.11 7.43 -8.74
N SER A 186 23.54 6.86 -9.81
CA SER A 186 22.73 7.60 -10.78
C SER A 186 21.28 7.80 -10.33
N LEU A 187 20.85 7.15 -9.24
CA LEU A 187 19.51 7.29 -8.69
C LEU A 187 19.18 8.73 -8.30
N ASN A 188 17.99 9.14 -8.72
CA ASN A 188 17.36 10.39 -8.31
C ASN A 188 16.60 10.21 -6.99
N TRP A 189 15.67 11.12 -6.70
CA TRP A 189 14.83 11.11 -5.51
C TRP A 189 14.20 9.74 -5.28
N GLN A 190 14.39 9.20 -4.07
CA GLN A 190 13.70 8.02 -3.59
C GLN A 190 12.60 8.46 -2.64
N TYR A 191 11.42 7.86 -2.75
CA TYR A 191 10.27 8.27 -1.96
C TYR A 191 9.38 7.11 -1.55
N PHE A 192 8.70 7.31 -0.42
CA PHE A 192 7.69 6.40 0.11
C PHE A 192 6.45 7.21 0.47
N GLY A 193 5.33 6.95 -0.21
CA GLY A 193 4.02 7.50 0.14
C GLY A 193 3.29 6.55 1.06
N SER A 194 2.95 7.00 2.26
CA SER A 194 2.18 6.21 3.21
C SER A 194 0.68 6.30 2.90
N SER A 195 -0.06 5.22 3.16
CA SER A 195 -1.53 5.24 3.18
C SER A 195 -2.09 6.16 4.27
N THR A 196 -1.29 6.47 5.31
CA THR A 196 -1.60 7.49 6.32
C THR A 196 -1.38 8.93 5.86
N GLY A 197 -0.90 9.14 4.62
CA GLY A 197 -0.87 10.43 3.94
C GLY A 197 0.47 11.18 3.99
N PHE A 198 1.43 10.78 4.83
CA PHE A 198 2.75 11.40 4.81
C PHE A 198 3.62 10.85 3.66
N LEU A 199 4.50 11.70 3.16
CA LEU A 199 5.52 11.37 2.17
C LEU A 199 6.90 11.38 2.83
N ARG A 200 7.66 10.29 2.72
CA ARG A 200 9.08 10.26 3.08
C ARG A 200 9.93 10.38 1.81
N THR A 201 10.92 11.26 1.81
CA THR A 201 11.82 11.48 0.67
C THR A 201 13.29 11.36 1.09
N PHE A 202 14.10 10.79 0.20
CA PHE A 202 15.55 10.68 0.35
C PHE A 202 16.26 11.11 -0.95
N PRO A 203 17.38 11.84 -0.87
CA PRO A 203 17.99 12.42 0.33
C PRO A 203 17.09 13.44 1.04
N ALA A 204 17.35 13.73 2.32
CA ALA A 204 16.58 14.74 3.05
C ALA A 204 16.75 16.12 2.41
N THR A 205 15.63 16.80 2.20
CA THR A 205 15.61 18.17 1.68
C THR A 205 14.61 19.01 2.45
N SER A 206 14.79 20.33 2.42
CA SER A 206 13.74 21.23 2.89
C SER A 206 12.58 21.21 1.91
N TRP A 207 11.37 20.95 2.41
CA TRP A 207 10.18 21.07 1.59
C TRP A 207 10.00 22.53 1.18
N THR A 208 10.17 22.79 -0.12
CA THR A 208 10.24 24.14 -0.67
C THR A 208 8.90 24.83 -0.49
N LYS A 209 8.86 25.87 0.36
CA LYS A 209 7.77 26.84 0.36
C LYS A 209 8.08 27.88 -0.72
N GLU A 210 7.98 27.50 -1.99
CA GLU A 210 8.11 28.46 -3.08
C GLU A 210 7.01 29.53 -2.92
N GLY A 211 7.43 30.72 -2.47
CA GLY A 211 6.53 31.82 -2.15
C GLY A 211 5.67 31.52 -0.92
N ARG A 212 5.92 32.21 0.19
CA ARG A 212 5.13 32.18 1.45
C ARG A 212 3.66 32.64 1.30
N GLN A 213 3.08 32.58 0.10
CA GLN A 213 1.74 33.06 -0.23
C GLN A 213 0.79 31.95 -0.67
N LYS A 214 1.26 30.78 -1.13
CA LYS A 214 0.37 29.69 -1.54
C LYS A 214 0.36 28.57 -0.49
N PRO A 215 -0.84 28.12 -0.04
CA PRO A 215 -0.94 26.96 0.84
C PRO A 215 -0.43 25.71 0.12
N ASP A 216 0.25 24.84 0.87
CA ASP A 216 0.72 23.56 0.39
C ASP A 216 -0.44 22.58 0.30
N LEU A 217 -0.86 22.26 -0.93
CA LEU A 217 -1.95 21.32 -1.22
C LEU A 217 -1.40 19.95 -1.68
N TYR A 218 -0.13 19.69 -1.48
CA TYR A 218 0.46 18.43 -1.88
C TYR A 218 -0.01 17.31 -0.94
N ASP A 219 -0.64 16.28 -1.50
CA ASP A 219 -0.94 15.01 -0.82
C ASP A 219 -0.48 13.87 -1.73
N CYS A 220 0.40 12.99 -1.21
CA CYS A 220 0.99 11.93 -2.01
C CYS A 220 -0.06 10.93 -2.53
N ARG A 221 -1.17 10.73 -1.81
CA ARG A 221 -2.20 9.74 -2.16
C ARG A 221 -3.03 10.12 -3.38
N THR A 222 -3.04 11.42 -3.69
CA THR A 222 -3.75 11.98 -4.85
C THR A 222 -2.87 12.05 -6.10
N ARG A 223 -1.59 11.66 -6.01
CA ARG A 223 -0.67 11.77 -7.14
C ARG A 223 -0.80 10.57 -8.06
N ASN A 224 -0.71 10.80 -9.37
CA ASN A 224 -0.80 9.75 -10.39
C ASN A 224 0.15 8.58 -10.12
N TRP A 225 1.40 8.84 -9.72
CA TRP A 225 2.36 7.77 -9.39
C TRP A 225 1.91 6.89 -8.23
N TYR A 226 1.19 7.44 -7.26
CA TYR A 226 0.66 6.69 -6.13
C TYR A 226 -0.59 5.92 -6.56
N VAL A 227 -1.53 6.58 -7.26
CA VAL A 227 -2.77 5.96 -7.72
C VAL A 227 -2.50 4.79 -8.67
N LYS A 228 -1.60 4.96 -9.65
CA LYS A 228 -1.18 3.90 -10.58
C LYS A 228 -0.53 2.71 -9.87
N ALA A 229 0.13 2.92 -8.73
CA ALA A 229 0.75 1.83 -7.95
C ALA A 229 -0.21 1.18 -6.96
N ALA A 230 -1.19 1.93 -6.44
CA ALA A 230 -2.12 1.48 -5.43
C ALA A 230 -3.38 0.82 -6.01
N ALA A 231 -3.73 1.11 -7.26
CA ALA A 231 -4.90 0.60 -7.93
C ALA A 231 -4.57 0.14 -9.36
N SER A 232 -5.26 -0.92 -9.80
CA SER A 232 -5.26 -1.34 -11.20
C SER A 232 -6.15 -0.41 -12.04
N ALA A 233 -5.95 -0.42 -13.36
CA ALA A 233 -6.82 0.23 -14.34
C ALA A 233 -8.29 -0.19 -14.15
N LYS A 234 -9.21 0.75 -14.37
CA LYS A 234 -10.65 0.59 -14.13
C LYS A 234 -11.47 1.03 -15.32
N ASP A 235 -12.58 0.31 -15.52
CA ASP A 235 -13.64 0.65 -16.46
C ASP A 235 -14.84 1.19 -15.67
N ILE A 236 -15.18 2.46 -15.84
CA ILE A 236 -16.16 3.18 -15.01
C ILE A 236 -17.31 3.73 -15.86
N VAL A 237 -18.53 3.46 -15.41
CA VAL A 237 -19.75 4.09 -15.96
C VAL A 237 -20.34 4.99 -14.88
N ILE A 238 -20.41 6.29 -15.16
CA ILE A 238 -21.02 7.28 -14.26
C ILE A 238 -22.44 7.57 -14.76
N LEU A 239 -23.45 7.29 -13.93
CA LEU A 239 -24.85 7.63 -14.20
C LEU A 239 -25.25 8.88 -13.41
N VAL A 240 -25.71 9.91 -14.10
CA VAL A 240 -26.12 11.20 -13.51
C VAL A 240 -27.62 11.40 -13.68
N ASP A 241 -28.34 11.56 -12.57
CA ASP A 241 -29.76 11.87 -12.58
C ASP A 241 -29.99 13.30 -13.12
N SER A 242 -30.80 13.41 -14.18
CA SER A 242 -31.22 14.65 -14.81
C SER A 242 -32.71 14.96 -14.67
N SER A 243 -33.42 14.22 -13.81
CA SER A 243 -34.83 14.41 -13.49
C SER A 243 -35.11 15.80 -12.93
N GLY A 244 -36.38 16.21 -12.95
CA GLY A 244 -36.82 17.51 -12.42
C GLY A 244 -36.41 17.75 -10.95
N SER A 245 -36.23 16.69 -10.17
CA SER A 245 -35.80 16.75 -8.76
C SER A 245 -34.35 17.21 -8.56
N MET A 246 -33.55 17.13 -9.61
CA MET A 246 -32.15 17.52 -9.64
C MET A 246 -31.93 18.95 -10.11
N THR A 247 -32.98 19.71 -10.41
CA THR A 247 -32.85 21.10 -10.87
C THR A 247 -32.20 22.04 -9.84
N GLY A 248 -31.60 23.13 -10.32
CA GLY A 248 -30.93 24.13 -9.50
C GLY A 248 -29.62 23.63 -8.86
N ILE A 249 -29.47 23.83 -7.56
CA ILE A 249 -28.23 23.57 -6.80
C ILE A 249 -27.81 22.09 -6.87
N ARG A 250 -28.77 21.16 -6.89
CA ARG A 250 -28.48 19.73 -6.90
C ARG A 250 -27.74 19.30 -8.17
N LYS A 251 -28.12 19.86 -9.33
CA LYS A 251 -27.43 19.64 -10.60
C LYS A 251 -25.98 20.10 -10.55
N GLU A 252 -25.74 21.25 -9.93
CA GLU A 252 -24.38 21.82 -9.82
C GLU A 252 -23.50 21.00 -8.88
N ILE A 253 -24.05 20.55 -7.75
CA ILE A 253 -23.34 19.63 -6.84
C ILE A 253 -23.02 18.31 -7.55
N ALA A 254 -23.98 17.74 -8.27
CA ALA A 254 -23.77 16.51 -9.03
C ALA A 254 -22.67 16.67 -10.09
N ARG A 255 -22.66 17.81 -10.81
CA ARG A 255 -21.61 18.13 -11.78
C ARG A 255 -20.23 18.20 -11.13
N ASN A 256 -20.10 18.95 -10.04
CA ASN A 256 -18.82 19.06 -9.33
C ASN A 256 -18.34 17.71 -8.79
N ALA A 257 -19.25 16.87 -8.30
CA ALA A 257 -18.91 15.52 -7.86
C ALA A 257 -18.40 14.64 -9.01
N VAL A 258 -18.99 14.75 -10.20
CA VAL A 258 -18.50 14.05 -11.41
C VAL A 258 -17.11 14.56 -11.79
N ASP A 259 -16.91 15.88 -11.80
CA ASP A 259 -15.61 16.50 -12.10
C ASP A 259 -14.53 16.05 -11.10
N ASP A 260 -14.86 15.99 -9.80
CA ASP A 260 -13.97 15.48 -8.76
C ASP A 260 -13.62 14.01 -8.97
N ILE A 261 -14.59 13.15 -9.32
CA ILE A 261 -14.34 11.74 -9.63
C ILE A 261 -13.42 11.60 -10.84
N LEU A 262 -13.71 12.32 -11.93
CA LEU A 262 -12.89 12.31 -13.15
C LEU A 262 -11.45 12.75 -12.84
N SER A 263 -11.25 13.71 -11.94
CA SER A 263 -9.91 14.15 -11.53
C SER A 263 -9.06 13.09 -10.80
N THR A 264 -9.68 12.00 -10.33
CA THR A 264 -8.98 10.88 -9.67
C THR A 264 -8.55 9.78 -10.63
N LEU A 265 -9.09 9.81 -11.85
CA LEU A 265 -8.81 8.81 -12.87
C LEU A 265 -7.46 9.10 -13.53
N THR A 266 -6.87 8.03 -14.05
CA THR A 266 -5.56 8.05 -14.70
C THR A 266 -5.70 7.74 -16.19
N GLU A 267 -4.63 7.95 -16.94
CA GLU A 267 -4.57 7.65 -18.37
C GLU A 267 -4.92 6.20 -18.70
N ASP A 268 -4.76 5.27 -17.77
CA ASP A 268 -5.02 3.86 -17.99
C ASP A 268 -6.49 3.48 -17.71
N ASP A 269 -7.29 4.42 -17.20
CA ASP A 269 -8.70 4.22 -16.87
C ASP A 269 -9.62 4.59 -18.04
N PHE A 270 -10.70 3.83 -18.20
CA PHE A 270 -11.74 4.09 -19.18
C PHE A 270 -13.02 4.53 -18.49
N VAL A 271 -13.66 5.57 -19.04
CA VAL A 271 -14.85 6.18 -18.46
C VAL A 271 -15.90 6.50 -19.52
N THR A 272 -17.17 6.41 -19.12
CA THR A 272 -18.28 7.03 -19.85
C THR A 272 -19.25 7.65 -18.85
N VAL A 273 -19.82 8.81 -19.23
CA VAL A 273 -20.78 9.53 -18.40
C VAL A 273 -22.11 9.56 -19.12
N LEU A 274 -23.12 8.98 -18.50
CA LEU A 274 -24.49 8.90 -18.98
C LEU A 274 -25.38 9.73 -18.05
N LYS A 275 -26.34 10.45 -18.63
CA LYS A 275 -27.41 11.10 -17.88
C LYS A 275 -28.70 10.31 -18.08
N PHE A 276 -29.57 10.32 -17.08
CA PHE A 276 -30.86 9.65 -17.18
C PHE A 276 -32.00 10.50 -16.62
N ASP A 277 -33.19 10.34 -17.18
CA ASP A 277 -34.46 10.80 -16.60
C ASP A 277 -35.53 9.71 -16.81
N GLU A 278 -36.28 9.76 -17.91
CA GLU A 278 -37.11 8.64 -18.39
C GLU A 278 -36.28 7.69 -19.26
N ASP A 279 -35.34 8.24 -20.04
CA ASP A 279 -34.43 7.49 -20.91
C ASP A 279 -32.96 7.78 -20.54
N VAL A 280 -32.03 6.95 -21.05
CA VAL A 280 -30.58 7.11 -20.83
C VAL A 280 -29.94 7.74 -22.04
N PHE A 281 -29.16 8.81 -21.82
CA PHE A 281 -28.46 9.54 -22.87
C PHE A 281 -26.98 9.73 -22.51
N PRO A 282 -26.04 9.59 -23.47
CA PRO A 282 -24.66 9.96 -23.23
C PRO A 282 -24.52 11.47 -23.04
N VAL A 283 -23.67 11.89 -22.09
CA VAL A 283 -23.37 13.33 -21.88
C VAL A 283 -22.62 13.91 -23.07
N VAL A 284 -21.74 13.11 -23.68
CA VAL A 284 -21.00 13.45 -24.89
C VAL A 284 -21.53 12.57 -26.03
N PRO A 285 -22.25 13.14 -27.02
CA PRO A 285 -22.91 12.35 -28.06
C PRO A 285 -21.98 11.47 -28.90
N CYS A 286 -20.73 11.90 -29.11
CA CYS A 286 -19.77 11.19 -29.96
C CYS A 286 -19.17 9.92 -29.33
N PHE A 287 -19.46 9.62 -28.06
CA PHE A 287 -18.93 8.44 -27.37
C PHE A 287 -19.91 7.25 -27.37
N GLU A 288 -20.93 7.26 -28.24
CA GLU A 288 -21.93 6.21 -28.51
C GLU A 288 -21.66 4.86 -27.82
N ASN A 289 -22.19 4.71 -26.58
CA ASN A 289 -22.14 3.51 -25.72
C ASN A 289 -20.75 2.87 -25.53
N SER A 290 -19.69 3.61 -25.79
CA SER A 290 -18.31 3.16 -25.66
C SER A 290 -17.69 3.78 -24.41
N LEU A 291 -16.83 3.00 -23.76
CA LEU A 291 -15.92 3.54 -22.76
C LEU A 291 -14.75 4.19 -23.49
N VAL A 292 -14.40 5.40 -23.08
CA VAL A 292 -13.28 6.14 -23.65
C VAL A 292 -12.22 6.36 -22.58
N GLN A 293 -10.96 6.31 -23.00
CA GLN A 293 -9.83 6.58 -22.13
C GLN A 293 -9.98 7.98 -21.51
N GLU A 294 -9.72 8.11 -20.22
CA GLU A 294 -9.90 9.37 -19.46
C GLU A 294 -9.27 10.57 -20.17
N TYR A 295 -8.04 10.42 -20.66
CA TYR A 295 -7.32 11.48 -21.35
C TYR A 295 -8.08 12.02 -22.58
N ILE A 296 -8.72 11.12 -23.35
CA ILE A 296 -9.54 11.49 -24.51
C ILE A 296 -10.84 12.17 -24.06
N PHE A 297 -11.46 11.65 -23.01
CA PHE A 297 -12.67 12.24 -22.43
C PHE A 297 -12.43 13.68 -21.97
N PHE A 298 -11.32 13.93 -21.27
CA PHE A 298 -10.94 15.25 -20.77
C PHE A 298 -10.73 16.26 -21.90
N ILE A 299 -10.07 15.87 -23.00
CA ILE A 299 -9.86 16.74 -24.17
C ILE A 299 -11.18 17.15 -24.81
N VAL A 300 -12.09 16.19 -25.02
CA VAL A 300 -13.35 16.43 -25.73
C VAL A 300 -14.28 17.33 -24.91
N ILE A 301 -14.38 17.12 -23.59
CA ILE A 301 -15.20 17.98 -22.71
C ILE A 301 -14.67 19.43 -22.71
N ASN A 302 -13.35 19.62 -22.63
CA ASN A 302 -12.78 20.97 -22.65
C ASN A 302 -12.92 21.66 -24.02
N SER A 303 -12.92 20.89 -25.12
CA SER A 303 -13.13 21.43 -26.47
C SER A 303 -14.59 21.79 -26.78
N LEU A 304 -15.57 21.27 -26.01
CA LEU A 304 -16.99 21.60 -26.16
C LEU A 304 -17.41 22.86 -25.38
N HIS A 305 -16.56 23.35 -24.48
CA HIS A 305 -16.79 24.58 -23.68
C HIS A 305 -16.07 25.83 -24.25
N GLN A 306 -15.43 25.73 -25.43
CA GLN A 306 -14.94 26.87 -26.23
C GLN A 306 -15.88 27.13 -27.41
#